data_AF-A0A7W1ATK7-F1
#
_entry.id   AF-A0A7W1ATK7-F1
#
_cell.length_a   1.000
_cell.length_b   1.000
_cell.length_c   1.000
_cell.angle_alpha   90.00
_cell.angle_beta   90.00
_cell.angle_gamma   90.00
#
_symmetry.space_group_name_H-M   'P 1'
#
loop_
_entity.id
_entity.type
_entity.pdbx_description
1 polymer ?
#
loop_
_entity_poly.entity_id
_entity_poly.type
_entity_poly.pdbx_seq_one_letter_code
_entity_poly.pdbx_strand_id
1 'polypeptide(L)' 'KVLLNLGGVKYMDSSGIGELIANYTTISRQGGQVKLLNLTDKIQDLLVITKLLTVFDAYDNEAEALNSFK' A
#
# COMPACT_ATOMS: atom_id res chain seq x y z
N LYS A 1 9.00 -8.77 4.14
CA LYS A 1 9.08 -7.33 3.77
C LYS A 1 8.67 -7.23 2.32
N VAL A 2 7.69 -6.40 1.98
CA VAL A 2 7.16 -6.25 0.62
C VAL A 2 6.94 -4.77 0.35
N LEU A 3 7.51 -4.25 -0.74
CA LEU A 3 7.26 -2.90 -1.23
C LEU A 3 6.46 -2.98 -2.53
N LEU A 4 5.26 -2.42 -2.54
CA LEU A 4 4.36 -2.43 -3.69
C LEU A 4 4.42 -1.08 -4.42
N ASN A 5 5.05 -1.07 -5.60
CA ASN A 5 5.07 0.11 -6.46
C ASN A 5 3.81 0.18 -7.32
N LEU A 6 2.98 1.19 -7.08
CA LEU A 6 1.69 1.42 -7.72
C LEU A 6 1.75 2.53 -8.80
N GLY A 7 2.94 3.04 -9.14
CA GLY A 7 3.09 4.16 -10.09
C GLY A 7 2.59 3.86 -11.51
N GLY A 8 2.50 2.58 -11.89
CA GLY A 8 1.92 2.14 -13.16
C GLY A 8 0.42 1.83 -13.09
N VAL A 9 -0.18 1.86 -11.90
CA VAL A 9 -1.57 1.41 -11.68
C VAL A 9 -2.52 2.60 -11.85
N LYS A 10 -3.17 2.64 -13.00
CA LYS A 10 -4.10 3.72 -13.37
C LYS A 10 -5.45 3.65 -12.67
N TYR A 11 -5.84 2.46 -12.21
CA TYR A 11 -7.14 2.22 -11.61
C TYR A 11 -7.10 0.97 -10.73
N MET A 12 -7.84 1.02 -9.63
CA MET A 12 -8.10 -0.10 -8.73
C MET A 12 -9.58 -0.04 -8.34
N ASP A 13 -10.27 -1.17 -8.38
CA ASP A 13 -11.66 -1.28 -7.94
C ASP A 13 -11.76 -1.80 -6.49
N SER A 14 -12.99 -2.05 -6.04
CA SER A 14 -13.26 -2.59 -4.70
C SER A 14 -12.63 -3.97 -4.47
N SER A 15 -12.51 -4.79 -5.52
CA SER A 15 -11.91 -6.12 -5.41
C SER A 15 -10.39 -6.03 -5.22
N GLY A 16 -9.73 -5.13 -5.96
CA GLY A 16 -8.30 -4.87 -5.81
C GLY A 16 -7.96 -4.34 -4.43
N ILE A 17 -8.77 -3.44 -3.87
CA ILE A 17 -8.58 -2.96 -2.49
C ILE A 17 -8.80 -4.07 -1.47
N GLY A 18 -9.86 -4.86 -1.62
CA GLY A 18 -10.14 -5.99 -0.72
C GLY A 18 -8.98 -6.98 -0.66
N GLU A 19 -8.42 -7.32 -1.83
CA GLU A 19 -7.26 -8.20 -1.95
C GLU A 19 -5.99 -7.59 -1.33
N LEU A 20 -5.79 -6.28 -1.51
CA LEU A 20 -4.64 -5.57 -0.96
C LEU A 20 -4.67 -5.55 0.58
N ILE A 21 -5.86 -5.37 1.18
CA ILE A 21 -6.07 -5.49 2.63
C ILE A 21 -5.87 -6.93 3.11
N ALA A 22 -6.39 -7.92 2.39
CA ALA A 22 -6.27 -9.32 2.77
C ALA A 22 -4.80 -9.76 2.81
N ASN A 23 -4.03 -9.39 1.80
CA ASN A 23 -2.59 -9.65 1.73
C ASN A 23 -1.82 -8.88 2.79
N TYR A 24 -2.13 -7.59 3.01
CA TYR A 24 -1.56 -6.79 4.10
C TYR A 24 -1.77 -7.46 5.46
N THR A 25 -3.01 -7.86 5.75
CA THR A 25 -3.38 -8.51 7.02
C THR A 25 -2.65 -9.83 7.20
N THR A 26 -2.57 -10.64 6.13
CA THR A 26 -1.90 -11.94 6.17
C THR A 26 -0.41 -11.78 6.43
N ILE A 27 0.26 -10.87 5.74
CA ILE A 27 1.70 -10.62 5.90
C ILE A 27 1.98 -10.00 7.27
N SER A 28 1.17 -9.03 7.71
CA SER A 28 1.31 -8.38 9.01
C SER A 28 1.15 -9.37 10.17
N ARG A 29 0.20 -10.30 10.08
CA ARG A 29 0.02 -11.39 11.07
C ARG A 29 1.22 -12.32 11.18
N GLN A 30 2.00 -12.45 10.10
CA GLN A 30 3.24 -13.24 10.09
C GLN A 30 4.46 -12.43 10.55
N GLY A 31 4.27 -11.21 11.07
CA GLY A 31 5.35 -10.30 11.45
C GLY A 31 6.05 -9.64 10.25
N GLY A 32 5.47 -9.77 9.06
CA GLY A 32 5.95 -9.10 7.86
C GLY A 32 5.47 -7.65 7.78
N GLN A 33 6.15 -6.88 6.94
CA GLN A 33 5.80 -5.48 6.66
C GLN A 33 5.47 -5.35 5.18
N VAL A 34 4.40 -4.63 4.88
CA VAL A 34 3.98 -4.24 3.53
C VAL A 34 3.91 -2.73 3.49
N LYS A 35 4.54 -2.13 2.48
CA LYS A 35 4.56 -0.68 2.27
C LYS A 35 4.20 -0.36 0.82
N LEU A 36 3.59 0.79 0.58
CA LEU A 36 3.17 1.24 -0.74
C LEU A 36 4.12 2.31 -1.25
N LEU A 37 4.36 2.31 -2.56
CA LEU A 37 5.21 3.27 -3.26
C LEU A 37 4.47 3.84 -4.46
N ASN A 38 4.61 5.13 -4.72
CA ASN A 38 4.04 5.82 -5.88
C ASN A 38 2.52 5.59 -6.00
N LEU A 39 1.76 5.94 -4.96
CA LEU A 39 0.31 5.92 -5.06
C LEU A 39 -0.14 6.94 -6.10
N THR A 40 -1.00 6.53 -7.02
CA THR A 40 -1.68 7.49 -7.90
C THR A 40 -2.81 8.18 -7.13
N ASP A 41 -3.14 9.42 -7.49
CA ASP A 41 -4.18 10.22 -6.83
C ASP A 41 -5.49 9.43 -6.65
N LYS A 42 -5.89 8.67 -7.67
CA LYS A 42 -7.10 7.83 -7.62
C LYS A 42 -7.04 6.74 -6.55
N ILE A 43 -5.89 6.06 -6.42
CA ILE A 43 -5.72 5.03 -5.40
C ILE A 43 -5.64 5.68 -4.03
N GLN A 44 -4.97 6.83 -3.92
CA GLN A 44 -4.90 7.59 -2.69
C GLN A 44 -6.29 8.02 -2.21
N ASP A 45 -7.12 8.61 -3.08
CA ASP A 45 -8.50 8.98 -2.77
C ASP A 45 -9.32 7.77 -2.30
N LEU A 46 -9.20 6.64 -2.98
CA LEU A 46 -9.86 5.39 -2.58
C LEU A 46 -9.40 4.91 -1.19
N LEU A 47 -8.12 4.96 -0.89
CA LEU A 47 -7.56 4.59 0.42
C LEU A 47 -7.98 5.58 1.53
N VAL A 48 -8.16 6.86 1.21
CA VAL A 48 -8.69 7.88 2.13
C VAL A 48 -10.16 7.59 2.45
N ILE A 49 -11.00 7.37 1.44
CA ILE A 49 -12.43 7.07 1.59
C ILE A 49 -12.62 5.82 2.45
N THR A 50 -11.81 4.80 2.22
CA THR A 50 -11.86 3.53 2.96
C THR A 50 -11.15 3.58 4.32
N LYS A 51 -10.55 4.72 4.71
CA LYS A 51 -9.75 4.91 5.93
C LYS A 51 -8.57 3.94 6.05
N LEU A 52 -8.10 3.43 4.93
CA LEU A 52 -6.98 2.50 4.87
C LEU A 52 -5.65 3.23 4.76
N LEU A 53 -5.65 4.49 4.31
CA LEU A 53 -4.41 5.26 4.20
C LEU A 53 -3.67 5.38 5.55
N THR A 54 -4.39 5.37 6.68
CA THR A 54 -3.78 5.39 8.01
C THR A 54 -3.22 4.02 8.44
N VAL A 55 -3.55 2.95 7.71
CA VAL A 55 -3.10 1.57 7.96
C VAL A 55 -1.84 1.26 7.14
N PHE A 56 -1.75 1.82 5.94
CA PHE A 56 -0.62 1.61 5.04
C PHE A 56 0.44 2.69 5.20
N ASP A 57 1.71 2.29 5.35
CA ASP A 57 2.81 3.21 5.10
C ASP A 57 2.95 3.41 3.59
N ALA A 58 2.76 4.65 3.13
CA ALA A 58 2.91 5.04 1.74
C ALA A 58 4.04 6.03 1.56
N TYR A 59 4.78 5.89 0.46
CA TYR A 59 5.92 6.73 0.12
C TYR A 59 5.88 7.10 -1.36
N ASP A 60 6.49 8.22 -1.70
CA ASP A 60 6.73 8.62 -3.10
C ASP A 60 8.18 8.38 -3.53
N ASN A 61 9.08 8.11 -2.58
CA ASN A 61 10.48 7.83 -2.83
C ASN A 61 10.84 6.38 -2.45
N GLU A 62 11.42 5.66 -3.41
CA GLU A 62 11.80 4.26 -3.21
C GLU A 62 12.88 4.09 -2.12
N ALA A 63 13.87 4.98 -2.06
CA ALA A 63 14.95 4.89 -1.07
C ALA A 63 14.43 5.15 0.34
N GLU A 64 13.50 6.09 0.53
CA GLU A 64 12.83 6.31 1.82
C GLU A 64 12.01 5.09 2.23
N ALA A 65 11.22 4.53 1.30
CA ALA A 65 10.42 3.34 1.55
C ALA A 65 11.30 2.14 1.95
N LEU A 66 12.41 1.92 1.26
CA LEU A 66 13.37 0.85 1.57
C LEU A 66 14.03 1.04 2.94
N ASN A 67 14.40 2.27 3.28
CA ASN A 67 14.98 2.60 4.60
C ASN A 67 13.98 2.40 5.75
N SER A 68 12.69 2.52 5.48
CA SER A 68 11.64 2.39 6.50
C SER A 68 11.31 0.94 6.90
N PHE A 69 11.88 -0.07 6.24
CA PHE A 69 11.80 -1.47 6.66
C PHE A 69 12.83 -1.86 7.73
N LYS A 70 13.65 -0.90 8.20
CA LYS A 70 14.63 -1.15 9.26
C LYS A 70 13.96 -1.57 10.56
#